data_AF-A0AAE1XX74-F1
#
_entry.id   AF-A0AAE1XX74-F1
#
_cell.length_a   1.000
_cell.length_b   1.000
_cell.length_c   1.000
_cell.angle_alpha   90.00
_cell.angle_beta   90.00
_cell.angle_gamma   90.00
#
_symmetry.space_group_name_H-M   'P 1'
#
loop_
_entity.id
_entity.type
_entity.pdbx_description
1 polymer ?
#
loop_
_entity_poly.entity_id
_entity_poly.type
_entity_poly.pdbx_seq_one_letter_code
_entity_poly.pdbx_strand_id
1 'polypeptide(L)'
;MVKKYPVVSEEYQAAVEKCKKKLRGLIAEKNCAPIVLRLAWHSAGTYDWKTKTGGPFGTIRHPAELSHEANNGLDIAVRLLEPIKEQFPILSYADFYQLAGVVAVEVTGGPEIPFHAGRQDKTDPPPEGRLPDAKKGSDHLREVFGHMGLSDKDIVALSGGHTLGRCHKERSGFEGPWTRNPLIFDNSYFKELLSGEKEGLIQLPTDKALLEDPVFRPLVEKYAADEDAFFQDYAEAHLKLSELGFAEEE
;
A
#
# COMPACT_ATOMS: atom_id res chain seq x y z
N MET A 1 20.77 -0.50 -6.21
CA MET A 1 21.45 -1.15 -5.07
C MET A 1 20.88 -2.55 -4.93
N VAL A 2 21.72 -3.56 -4.72
CA VAL A 2 21.25 -4.94 -4.50
C VAL A 2 20.77 -5.04 -3.05
N LYS A 3 19.52 -5.48 -2.83
CA LYS A 3 19.00 -5.70 -1.47
C LYS A 3 19.72 -6.88 -0.84
N LYS A 4 20.14 -6.75 0.42
CA LYS A 4 20.75 -7.83 1.21
C LYS A 4 19.79 -8.28 2.30
N TYR A 5 18.90 -9.21 1.96
CA TYR A 5 17.89 -9.69 2.88
C TYR A 5 18.52 -10.44 4.07
N PRO A 6 18.07 -10.18 5.32
CA PRO A 6 18.54 -10.90 6.48
C PRO A 6 18.11 -12.37 6.41
N VAL A 7 18.95 -13.24 6.96
CA VAL A 7 18.58 -14.65 7.17
C VAL A 7 17.72 -14.72 8.42
N VAL A 8 16.49 -15.21 8.29
CA VAL A 8 15.60 -15.52 9.40
C VAL A 8 15.65 -17.04 9.69
N SER A 9 15.24 -17.45 10.89
CA SER A 9 15.21 -18.88 11.25
C SER A 9 14.17 -19.66 10.43
N GLU A 10 14.34 -20.98 10.33
CA GLU A 10 13.35 -21.87 9.71
C GLU A 10 11.98 -21.77 10.41
N GLU A 11 11.97 -21.59 11.74
CA GLU A 11 10.75 -21.37 12.52
C GLU A 11 10.03 -20.08 12.09
N TYR A 12 10.79 -19.01 11.86
CA TYR A 12 10.24 -17.74 11.38
C TYR A 12 9.65 -17.89 9.98
N GLN A 13 10.34 -18.58 9.06
CA GLN A 13 9.84 -18.87 7.71
C GLN A 13 8.55 -19.70 7.75
N ALA A 14 8.53 -20.76 8.56
CA ALA A 14 7.33 -21.57 8.75
C ALA A 14 6.15 -20.76 9.33
N ALA A 15 6.44 -19.83 10.23
CA ALA A 15 5.44 -18.90 10.77
C ALA A 15 4.90 -17.94 9.71
N VAL A 16 5.75 -17.37 8.84
CA VAL A 16 5.33 -16.54 7.70
C VAL A 16 4.37 -17.31 6.79
N GLU A 17 4.71 -18.54 6.40
CA GLU A 17 3.86 -19.36 5.51
C GLU A 17 2.50 -19.69 6.14
N LYS A 18 2.50 -20.06 7.43
CA LYS A 18 1.26 -20.35 8.16
C LYS A 18 0.42 -19.08 8.36
N CYS A 19 1.06 -17.95 8.61
CA CYS A 19 0.41 -16.65 8.75
C CYS A 19 -0.23 -16.21 7.43
N LYS A 20 0.49 -16.33 6.30
CA LYS A 20 -0.03 -16.03 4.95
C LYS A 20 -1.34 -16.75 4.68
N LYS A 21 -1.43 -18.05 5.02
CA LYS A 21 -2.67 -18.84 4.88
C LYS A 21 -3.83 -18.34 5.75
N LYS A 22 -3.56 -17.94 7.00
CA LYS A 22 -4.60 -17.40 7.91
C LYS A 22 -5.07 -16.01 7.46
N LEU A 23 -4.15 -15.16 7.03
CA LEU A 23 -4.46 -13.85 6.46
C LEU A 23 -5.35 -13.99 5.22
N ARG A 24 -5.06 -14.93 4.32
CA ARG A 24 -5.91 -15.19 3.14
C ARG A 24 -7.36 -15.47 3.54
N GLY A 25 -7.57 -16.38 4.49
CA GLY A 25 -8.90 -16.73 4.98
C GLY A 25 -9.63 -15.53 5.60
N LEU A 26 -8.98 -14.83 6.53
CA LEU A 26 -9.57 -13.66 7.20
C LEU A 26 -9.92 -12.56 6.21
N ILE A 27 -8.98 -12.19 5.34
CA ILE A 27 -9.11 -11.04 4.44
C ILE A 27 -10.24 -11.27 3.43
N ALA A 28 -10.32 -12.48 2.87
CA ALA A 28 -11.39 -12.87 1.96
C ALA A 28 -12.75 -12.94 2.68
N GLU A 29 -12.82 -13.60 3.85
CA GLU A 29 -14.08 -13.75 4.60
C GLU A 29 -14.66 -12.40 5.04
N LYS A 30 -13.80 -11.46 5.45
CA LYS A 30 -14.21 -10.14 5.94
C LYS A 30 -14.34 -9.08 4.86
N ASN A 31 -14.03 -9.39 3.60
CA ASN A 31 -13.98 -8.43 2.49
C ASN A 31 -13.17 -7.16 2.85
N CYS A 32 -12.06 -7.34 3.56
CA CYS A 32 -11.29 -6.23 4.12
C CYS A 32 -9.96 -5.97 3.40
N ALA A 33 -9.73 -6.61 2.25
CA ALA A 33 -8.51 -6.41 1.46
C ALA A 33 -8.18 -4.92 1.22
N PRO A 34 -9.12 -4.03 0.87
CA PRO A 34 -8.77 -2.63 0.60
C PRO A 34 -8.20 -1.88 1.83
N ILE A 35 -8.77 -2.10 3.03
CA ILE A 35 -8.28 -1.42 4.23
C ILE A 35 -6.96 -2.03 4.73
N VAL A 36 -6.74 -3.33 4.48
CA VAL A 36 -5.47 -4.00 4.77
C VAL A 36 -4.36 -3.53 3.84
N LEU A 37 -4.66 -3.39 2.54
CA LEU A 37 -3.73 -2.79 1.57
C LEU A 37 -3.39 -1.35 1.95
N ARG A 38 -4.40 -0.55 2.34
CA ARG A 38 -4.19 0.81 2.86
C ARG A 38 -3.30 0.80 4.11
N LEU A 39 -3.51 -0.12 5.06
CA LEU A 39 -2.66 -0.24 6.25
C LEU A 39 -1.19 -0.47 5.87
N ALA A 40 -0.91 -1.39 4.95
CA ALA A 40 0.43 -1.67 4.48
C ALA A 40 1.06 -0.48 3.74
N TRP A 41 0.29 0.19 2.87
CA TRP A 41 0.68 1.44 2.17
C TRP A 41 1.06 2.53 3.18
N HIS A 42 0.17 2.85 4.13
CA HIS A 42 0.40 3.90 5.12
C HIS A 42 1.56 3.58 6.06
N SER A 43 1.82 2.29 6.33
CA SER A 43 2.99 1.87 7.12
C SER A 43 4.30 2.17 6.39
N ALA A 44 4.35 1.89 5.09
CA ALA A 44 5.55 2.05 4.28
C ALA A 44 5.78 3.50 3.82
N GLY A 45 4.72 4.20 3.44
CA GLY A 45 4.73 5.52 2.80
C GLY A 45 5.19 6.68 3.70
N THR A 46 5.61 6.39 4.94
CA THR A 46 6.21 7.39 5.84
C THR A 46 7.73 7.45 5.74
N TYR A 47 8.35 6.59 4.91
CA TYR A 47 9.80 6.55 4.76
C TYR A 47 10.33 7.84 4.12
N ASP A 48 11.43 8.34 4.68
CA ASP A 48 12.23 9.42 4.09
C ASP A 48 13.66 8.93 3.89
N TRP A 49 14.09 8.77 2.63
CA TRP A 49 15.41 8.24 2.29
C TRP A 49 16.55 9.14 2.76
N LYS A 50 16.31 10.45 2.93
CA LYS A 50 17.35 11.39 3.38
C LYS A 50 17.69 11.20 4.85
N THR A 51 16.66 11.04 5.68
CA THR A 51 16.83 10.86 7.13
C THR A 51 16.85 9.39 7.55
N LYS A 52 16.50 8.46 6.65
CA LYS A 52 16.33 7.02 6.90
C LYS A 52 15.35 6.73 8.05
N THR A 53 14.33 7.58 8.21
CA THR A 53 13.30 7.48 9.26
C THR A 53 11.92 7.11 8.67
N GLY A 54 11.02 6.62 9.52
CA GLY A 54 9.73 6.07 9.07
C GLY A 54 9.91 4.74 8.32
N GLY A 55 8.91 4.37 7.52
CA GLY A 55 8.89 3.14 6.74
C GLY A 55 8.21 1.97 7.45
N PRO A 56 8.18 0.78 6.82
CA PRO A 56 7.33 -0.35 7.17
C PRO A 56 7.86 -1.14 8.40
N PHE A 57 8.08 -0.46 9.53
CA PHE A 57 8.70 -1.02 10.73
C PHE A 57 7.72 -1.19 11.90
N GLY A 58 6.46 -1.51 11.58
CA GLY A 58 5.41 -1.87 12.54
C GLY A 58 4.84 -0.71 13.36
N THR A 59 5.37 0.51 13.23
CA THR A 59 5.04 1.66 14.09
C THR A 59 3.58 2.11 13.99
N ILE A 60 2.91 1.82 12.87
CA ILE A 60 1.51 2.21 12.65
C ILE A 60 0.53 1.65 13.70
N ARG A 61 0.92 0.64 14.48
CA ARG A 61 0.12 0.13 15.60
C ARG A 61 0.06 1.07 16.80
N HIS A 62 0.99 2.03 16.88
CA HIS A 62 1.09 2.92 18.03
C HIS A 62 -0.01 3.98 17.99
N PRO A 63 -0.65 4.31 19.14
CA PRO A 63 -1.71 5.30 19.20
C PRO A 63 -1.32 6.67 18.63
N ALA A 64 -0.06 7.08 18.79
CA ALA A 64 0.46 8.32 18.23
C ALA A 64 0.36 8.34 16.69
N GLU A 65 0.80 7.28 16.02
CA GLU A 65 0.72 7.21 14.54
C GLU A 65 -0.71 7.01 14.03
N LEU A 66 -1.53 6.21 14.75
CA LEU A 66 -2.95 6.04 14.41
C LEU A 66 -3.75 7.33 14.53
N SER A 67 -3.29 8.28 15.35
CA SER A 67 -3.93 9.58 15.54
C SER A 67 -3.65 10.58 14.41
N HIS A 68 -2.70 10.29 13.51
CA HIS A 68 -2.45 11.12 12.34
C HIS A 68 -3.71 11.19 11.45
N GLU A 69 -4.03 12.37 10.92
CA GLU A 69 -5.24 12.64 10.14
C GLU A 69 -5.37 11.67 8.95
N ALA A 70 -4.27 11.49 8.21
CA ALA A 70 -4.22 10.58 7.06
C ALA A 70 -4.49 9.11 7.44
N ASN A 71 -4.27 8.72 8.70
CA ASN A 71 -4.44 7.35 9.19
C ASN A 71 -5.83 7.08 9.77
N ASN A 72 -6.75 8.05 9.73
CA ASN A 72 -8.11 7.88 10.25
C ASN A 72 -8.78 6.59 9.71
N GLY A 73 -9.30 5.78 10.63
CA GLY A 73 -9.91 4.48 10.39
C GLY A 73 -8.95 3.28 10.30
N LEU A 74 -7.62 3.47 10.34
CA LEU A 74 -6.67 2.35 10.31
C LEU A 74 -6.59 1.58 11.65
N ASP A 75 -7.08 2.15 12.75
CA ASP A 75 -7.28 1.44 14.01
C ASP A 75 -8.21 0.22 13.84
N ILE A 76 -9.17 0.30 12.91
CA ILE A 76 -10.08 -0.79 12.56
C ILE A 76 -9.28 -1.96 11.95
N ALA A 77 -8.36 -1.67 11.03
CA ALA A 77 -7.54 -2.68 10.38
C ALA A 77 -6.56 -3.33 11.37
N VAL A 78 -5.90 -2.53 12.22
CA VAL A 78 -5.04 -3.03 13.30
C VAL A 78 -5.82 -3.99 14.20
N ARG A 79 -6.97 -3.56 14.72
CA ARG A 79 -7.83 -4.39 15.60
C ARG A 79 -8.36 -5.64 14.90
N LEU A 80 -8.66 -5.56 13.60
CA LEU A 80 -9.14 -6.70 12.82
C LEU A 80 -8.06 -7.78 12.65
N LEU A 81 -6.80 -7.37 12.48
CA LEU A 81 -5.68 -8.28 12.24
C LEU A 81 -5.06 -8.82 13.54
N GLU A 82 -5.24 -8.12 14.67
CA GLU A 82 -4.64 -8.47 15.97
C GLU A 82 -4.86 -9.93 16.39
N PRO A 83 -6.08 -10.53 16.29
CA PRO A 83 -6.28 -11.93 16.69
C PRO A 83 -5.47 -12.93 15.86
N ILE A 84 -5.11 -12.59 14.61
CA ILE A 84 -4.17 -13.39 13.81
C ILE A 84 -2.74 -13.14 14.28
N LYS A 85 -2.36 -11.87 14.53
CA LYS A 85 -1.01 -11.53 15.02
C LYS A 85 -0.66 -12.21 16.33
N GLU A 86 -1.60 -12.30 17.27
CA GLU A 86 -1.42 -12.98 18.57
C GLU A 86 -1.05 -14.46 18.42
N GLN A 87 -1.47 -15.12 17.32
CA GLN A 87 -1.11 -16.51 17.02
C GLN A 87 0.32 -16.66 16.48
N PHE A 88 0.98 -15.54 16.13
CA PHE A 88 2.34 -15.51 15.59
C PHE A 88 3.20 -14.49 16.35
N PRO A 89 3.51 -14.75 17.63
CA PRO A 89 4.33 -13.86 18.44
C PRO A 89 5.76 -13.75 17.91
N ILE A 90 6.25 -14.76 17.17
CA ILE A 90 7.59 -14.75 16.57
C ILE A 90 7.72 -13.71 15.44
N LEU A 91 6.62 -13.39 14.74
CA LEU A 91 6.65 -12.41 13.65
C LEU A 91 6.64 -10.99 14.22
N SER A 92 7.46 -10.11 13.66
CA SER A 92 7.35 -8.66 13.91
C SER A 92 6.01 -8.13 13.37
N TYR A 93 5.50 -7.04 13.94
CA TYR A 93 4.36 -6.33 13.36
C TYR A 93 4.71 -5.78 11.97
N ALA A 94 5.96 -5.37 11.78
CA ALA A 94 6.51 -4.90 10.52
C ALA A 94 6.31 -5.92 9.38
N ASP A 95 6.81 -7.15 9.54
CA ASP A 95 6.62 -8.21 8.54
C ASP A 95 5.14 -8.60 8.43
N PHE A 96 4.42 -8.67 9.54
CA PHE A 96 3.02 -9.07 9.57
C PHE A 96 2.13 -8.15 8.73
N TYR A 97 2.27 -6.82 8.87
CA TYR A 97 1.46 -5.88 8.09
C TYR A 97 1.83 -5.84 6.62
N GLN A 98 3.11 -5.96 6.27
CA GLN A 98 3.51 -6.02 4.86
C GLN A 98 3.05 -7.34 4.20
N LEU A 99 3.13 -8.46 4.93
CA LEU A 99 2.56 -9.74 4.47
C LEU A 99 1.05 -9.63 4.26
N ALA A 100 0.34 -8.94 5.15
CA ALA A 100 -1.10 -8.72 5.01
C ALA A 100 -1.43 -7.86 3.77
N GLY A 101 -0.64 -6.84 3.46
CA GLY A 101 -0.77 -6.05 2.23
C GLY A 101 -0.57 -6.87 0.95
N VAL A 102 0.49 -7.70 0.91
CA VAL A 102 0.75 -8.64 -0.19
C VAL A 102 -0.43 -9.61 -0.37
N VAL A 103 -0.93 -10.18 0.74
CA VAL A 103 -2.08 -11.09 0.69
C VAL A 103 -3.35 -10.38 0.23
N ALA A 104 -3.57 -9.11 0.62
CA ALA A 104 -4.73 -8.35 0.19
C ALA A 104 -4.81 -8.17 -1.33
N VAL A 105 -3.67 -7.94 -1.98
CA VAL A 105 -3.56 -7.89 -3.46
C VAL A 105 -3.84 -9.26 -4.06
N GLU A 106 -3.21 -10.30 -3.53
CA GLU A 106 -3.32 -11.67 -4.06
C GLU A 106 -4.75 -12.23 -3.97
N VAL A 107 -5.44 -12.07 -2.84
CA VAL A 107 -6.80 -12.62 -2.65
C VAL A 107 -7.88 -11.90 -3.46
N THR A 108 -7.56 -10.71 -3.98
CA THR A 108 -8.47 -9.92 -4.83
C THR A 108 -8.20 -10.12 -6.32
N GLY A 109 -7.27 -11.02 -6.68
CA GLY A 109 -6.95 -11.36 -8.07
C GLY A 109 -5.78 -10.58 -8.67
N GLY A 110 -5.07 -9.79 -7.87
CA GLY A 110 -3.91 -9.02 -8.31
C GLY A 110 -2.64 -9.85 -8.46
N PRO A 111 -1.52 -9.21 -8.84
CA PRO A 111 -0.26 -9.92 -9.08
C PRO A 111 0.34 -10.52 -7.81
N GLU A 112 1.11 -11.59 -7.98
CA GLU A 112 1.96 -12.11 -6.91
C GLU A 112 3.13 -11.15 -6.66
N ILE A 113 3.21 -10.63 -5.43
CA ILE A 113 4.30 -9.76 -4.99
C ILE A 113 5.26 -10.59 -4.14
N PRO A 114 6.57 -10.61 -4.45
CA PRO A 114 7.56 -11.26 -3.60
C PRO A 114 7.54 -10.69 -2.18
N PHE A 115 7.70 -11.56 -1.18
CA PHE A 115 7.79 -11.14 0.23
C PHE A 115 9.09 -11.66 0.83
N HIS A 116 9.92 -10.74 1.34
CA HIS A 116 11.12 -11.05 2.10
C HIS A 116 10.92 -10.67 3.56
N ALA A 117 11.14 -11.62 4.45
CA ALA A 117 10.96 -11.45 5.89
C ALA A 117 12.23 -10.89 6.57
N GLY A 118 12.06 -10.39 7.79
CA GLY A 118 13.14 -9.95 8.68
C GLY A 118 13.09 -8.46 9.01
N ARG A 119 12.00 -7.74 8.72
CA ARG A 119 11.83 -6.37 9.24
C ARG A 119 11.73 -6.43 10.76
N GLN A 120 12.42 -5.52 11.43
CA GLN A 120 12.33 -5.35 12.87
C GLN A 120 11.31 -4.25 13.22
N ASP A 121 10.60 -4.43 14.32
CA ASP A 121 9.71 -3.39 14.83
C ASP A 121 10.55 -2.23 15.39
N LYS A 122 10.28 -1.01 14.92
CA LYS A 122 10.81 0.22 15.53
C LYS A 122 9.85 0.70 16.62
N THR A 123 10.40 1.44 17.58
CA THR A 123 9.69 1.99 18.74
C THR A 123 9.01 3.32 18.43
N ASP A 124 9.72 4.20 17.73
CA ASP A 124 9.33 5.59 17.56
C ASP A 124 8.64 5.79 16.20
N PRO A 125 7.36 6.21 16.19
CA PRO A 125 6.68 6.57 14.96
C PRO A 125 7.35 7.73 14.21
N PRO A 126 7.20 7.80 12.88
CA PRO A 126 7.59 8.97 12.11
C PRO A 126 6.71 10.18 12.48
N PRO A 127 7.18 11.42 12.20
CA PRO A 127 6.32 12.59 12.32
C PRO A 127 5.15 12.52 11.33
N GLU A 128 4.04 13.13 11.71
CA GLU A 128 2.88 13.33 10.82
C GLU A 128 3.22 14.18 9.59
N GLY A 129 2.44 14.04 8.51
CA GLY A 129 2.50 14.91 7.34
C GLY A 129 3.33 14.38 6.17
N ARG A 130 3.85 13.15 6.26
CA ARG A 130 4.63 12.52 5.17
C ARG A 130 3.78 11.84 4.08
N LEU A 131 2.54 11.48 4.39
CA LEU A 131 1.64 10.82 3.46
C LEU A 131 1.02 11.81 2.46
N PRO A 132 0.65 11.37 1.25
CA PRO A 132 0.15 12.26 0.21
C PRO A 132 -1.21 12.88 0.56
N ASP A 133 -1.42 14.14 0.16
CA ASP A 133 -2.69 14.86 0.30
C ASP A 133 -3.48 14.70 -1.00
N ALA A 134 -4.64 14.06 -0.89
CA ALA A 134 -5.56 13.80 -2.00
C ALA A 134 -6.02 15.05 -2.75
N LYS A 135 -5.88 16.26 -2.17
CA LYS A 135 -6.31 17.53 -2.77
C LYS A 135 -5.25 18.19 -3.65
N LYS A 136 -4.03 17.65 -3.69
CA LYS A 136 -2.89 18.21 -4.43
C LYS A 136 -2.68 17.52 -5.79
N GLY A 137 -1.69 18.00 -6.54
CA GLY A 137 -1.37 17.54 -7.90
C GLY A 137 -0.06 16.77 -8.04
N SER A 138 0.45 16.68 -9.28
CA SER A 138 1.62 15.88 -9.66
C SER A 138 2.91 16.30 -8.97
N ASP A 139 3.14 17.61 -8.76
CA ASP A 139 4.31 18.10 -8.02
C ASP A 139 4.37 17.55 -6.59
N HIS A 140 3.22 17.50 -5.91
CA HIS A 140 3.11 16.94 -4.56
C HIS A 140 3.31 15.42 -4.57
N LEU A 141 2.80 14.72 -5.59
CA LEU A 141 3.06 13.28 -5.74
C LEU A 141 4.56 13.02 -5.91
N ARG A 142 5.25 13.78 -6.75
CA ARG A 142 6.71 13.65 -6.92
C ARG A 142 7.49 14.03 -5.66
N GLU A 143 7.06 15.04 -4.92
CA GLU A 143 7.65 15.39 -3.64
C GLU A 143 7.57 14.20 -2.67
N VAL A 144 6.37 13.69 -2.42
CA VAL A 144 6.13 12.62 -1.46
C VAL A 144 6.78 11.29 -1.86
N PHE A 145 6.54 10.81 -3.09
CA PHE A 145 7.11 9.55 -3.55
C PHE A 145 8.62 9.68 -3.83
N GLY A 146 9.11 10.88 -4.16
CA GLY A 146 10.54 11.17 -4.27
C GLY A 146 11.25 11.09 -2.92
N HIS A 147 10.60 11.46 -1.82
CA HIS A 147 11.09 11.19 -0.45
C HIS A 147 11.16 9.70 -0.11
N MET A 148 10.34 8.87 -0.77
CA MET A 148 10.44 7.42 -0.69
C MET A 148 11.51 6.84 -1.63
N GLY A 149 12.06 7.63 -2.56
CA GLY A 149 12.97 7.13 -3.61
C GLY A 149 12.26 6.33 -4.71
N LEU A 150 10.96 6.53 -4.89
CA LEU A 150 10.14 5.88 -5.92
C LEU A 150 10.07 6.73 -7.19
N SER A 151 10.00 6.08 -8.34
CA SER A 151 9.98 6.73 -9.66
C SER A 151 8.57 7.14 -10.11
N ASP A 152 8.48 7.96 -11.16
CA ASP A 152 7.20 8.30 -11.80
C ASP A 152 6.40 7.06 -12.25
N LYS A 153 7.08 6.00 -12.68
CA LYS A 153 6.46 4.70 -13.01
C LYS A 153 5.81 4.06 -11.78
N ASP A 154 6.53 4.09 -10.65
CA ASP A 154 6.06 3.53 -9.39
C ASP A 154 4.85 4.34 -8.87
N ILE A 155 4.86 5.67 -8.99
CA ILE A 155 3.73 6.55 -8.63
C ILE A 155 2.45 6.07 -9.35
N VAL A 156 2.48 6.02 -10.68
CA VAL A 156 1.28 5.69 -11.47
C VAL A 156 0.83 4.25 -11.23
N ALA A 157 1.77 3.31 -11.13
CA ALA A 157 1.44 1.92 -10.82
C ALA A 157 0.77 1.81 -9.44
N LEU A 158 1.36 2.40 -8.40
CA LEU A 158 0.84 2.35 -7.02
C LEU A 158 -0.50 3.07 -6.87
N SER A 159 -0.76 4.14 -7.62
CA SER A 159 -2.09 4.77 -7.71
C SER A 159 -3.17 3.78 -8.17
N GLY A 160 -2.80 2.80 -9.00
CA GLY A 160 -3.67 1.68 -9.38
C GLY A 160 -4.20 0.85 -8.21
N GLY A 161 -3.61 0.95 -7.02
CA GLY A 161 -4.16 0.34 -5.79
C GLY A 161 -5.57 0.84 -5.45
N HIS A 162 -5.96 2.03 -5.91
CA HIS A 162 -7.33 2.55 -5.82
C HIS A 162 -8.35 1.76 -6.65
N THR A 163 -7.92 0.80 -7.49
CA THR A 163 -8.83 -0.17 -8.10
C THR A 163 -9.65 -0.92 -7.04
N LEU A 164 -9.08 -1.08 -5.84
CA LEU A 164 -9.73 -1.60 -4.65
C LEU A 164 -10.27 -0.49 -3.74
N GLY A 165 -11.42 -0.79 -3.12
CA GLY A 165 -11.96 -0.02 -2.01
C GLY A 165 -12.70 1.24 -2.40
N ARG A 166 -12.77 2.16 -1.43
CA ARG A 166 -13.54 3.39 -1.51
C ARG A 166 -13.10 4.43 -0.48
N CYS A 167 -13.37 5.69 -0.79
CA CYS A 167 -13.36 6.76 0.19
C CYS A 167 -14.58 6.66 1.12
N HIS A 168 -14.41 7.17 2.34
CA HIS A 168 -15.46 7.25 3.36
C HIS A 168 -15.48 8.67 3.92
N LYS A 169 -16.65 9.31 3.92
CA LYS A 169 -16.80 10.72 4.28
C LYS A 169 -16.29 11.03 5.69
N GLU A 170 -16.49 10.14 6.64
CA GLU A 170 -16.05 10.29 8.04
C GLU A 170 -14.54 10.10 8.24
N ARG A 171 -13.83 9.59 7.24
CA ARG A 171 -12.38 9.36 7.30
C ARG A 171 -11.61 10.46 6.57
N SER A 172 -11.89 10.61 5.28
CA SER A 172 -11.14 11.50 4.38
C SER A 172 -11.93 12.73 3.92
N GLY A 173 -13.22 12.82 4.24
CA GLY A 173 -14.14 13.82 3.68
C GLY A 173 -14.65 13.49 2.26
N PHE A 174 -13.91 12.69 1.50
CA PHE A 174 -14.32 12.09 0.22
C PHE A 174 -15.21 10.85 0.40
N GLU A 175 -16.02 10.50 -0.59
CA GLU A 175 -16.98 9.37 -0.53
C GLU A 175 -17.11 8.65 -1.87
N GLY A 176 -17.13 7.31 -1.83
CA GLY A 176 -17.43 6.47 -2.99
C GLY A 176 -16.23 5.64 -3.48
N PRO A 177 -16.49 4.58 -4.26
CA PRO A 177 -15.45 3.74 -4.86
C PRO A 177 -14.90 4.35 -6.16
N TRP A 178 -13.67 4.00 -6.54
CA TRP A 178 -13.11 4.38 -7.84
C TRP A 178 -13.61 3.47 -8.97
N THR A 179 -13.93 2.22 -8.65
CA THR A 179 -14.35 1.20 -9.61
C THR A 179 -15.71 0.63 -9.24
N ARG A 180 -16.38 -0.02 -10.21
CA ARG A 180 -17.66 -0.70 -9.97
C ARG A 180 -17.50 -1.98 -9.14
N ASN A 181 -16.31 -2.56 -9.13
CA ASN A 181 -15.97 -3.81 -8.45
C ASN A 181 -14.85 -3.57 -7.42
N PRO A 182 -15.11 -2.90 -6.29
CA PRO A 182 -14.07 -2.43 -5.35
C PRO A 182 -13.36 -3.55 -4.55
N LEU A 183 -13.59 -4.81 -4.89
CA LEU A 183 -12.96 -6.00 -4.30
C LEU A 183 -12.23 -6.86 -5.35
N ILE A 184 -12.14 -6.39 -6.60
CA ILE A 184 -11.42 -7.06 -7.69
C ILE A 184 -10.22 -6.19 -8.04
N PHE A 185 -9.03 -6.77 -7.96
CA PHE A 185 -7.80 -6.08 -8.34
C PHE A 185 -7.57 -6.27 -9.83
N ASP A 186 -7.89 -5.25 -10.62
CA ASP A 186 -7.75 -5.22 -12.07
C ASP A 186 -7.31 -3.82 -12.54
N ASN A 187 -7.18 -3.59 -13.84
CA ASN A 187 -6.82 -2.28 -14.38
C ASN A 187 -8.00 -1.30 -14.54
N SER A 188 -9.18 -1.57 -13.93
CA SER A 188 -10.37 -0.74 -14.05
C SER A 188 -10.15 0.68 -13.54
N TYR A 189 -9.31 0.90 -12.53
CA TYR A 189 -8.95 2.25 -12.07
C TYR A 189 -8.52 3.16 -13.23
N PHE A 190 -7.60 2.71 -14.08
CA PHE A 190 -7.09 3.51 -15.20
C PHE A 190 -8.14 3.69 -16.30
N LYS A 191 -8.94 2.65 -16.57
CA LYS A 191 -10.05 2.70 -17.54
C LYS A 191 -11.12 3.72 -17.10
N GLU A 192 -11.49 3.70 -15.83
CA GLU A 192 -12.46 4.65 -15.27
C GLU A 192 -11.90 6.07 -15.29
N LEU A 193 -10.62 6.25 -14.93
CA LEU A 193 -9.94 7.55 -14.98
C LEU A 193 -9.95 8.17 -16.39
N LEU A 194 -9.57 7.42 -17.42
CA LEU A 194 -9.56 7.89 -18.81
C LEU A 194 -10.95 8.18 -19.39
N SER A 195 -11.98 7.51 -18.87
CA SER A 195 -13.35 7.66 -19.35
C SER A 195 -14.09 8.87 -18.80
N GLY A 196 -13.47 9.62 -17.89
CA GLY A 196 -14.05 10.79 -17.23
C GLY A 196 -14.95 10.44 -16.04
N GLU A 197 -15.50 11.48 -15.41
CA GLU A 197 -16.33 11.33 -14.22
C GLU A 197 -17.66 10.63 -14.54
N LYS A 198 -18.06 9.71 -13.64
CA LYS A 198 -19.30 8.94 -13.75
C LYS A 198 -20.04 8.98 -12.42
N GLU A 199 -21.36 9.05 -12.48
CA GLU A 199 -22.21 8.98 -11.29
C GLU A 199 -21.91 7.69 -10.49
N GLY A 200 -21.71 7.85 -9.19
CA GLY A 200 -21.42 6.75 -8.27
C GLY A 200 -19.94 6.32 -8.18
N LEU A 201 -19.05 6.89 -9.00
CA LEU A 201 -17.60 6.68 -8.91
C LEU A 201 -16.88 7.97 -8.50
N ILE A 202 -15.76 7.83 -7.79
CA ILE A 202 -14.93 8.96 -7.39
C ILE A 202 -13.64 9.05 -8.22
N GLN A 203 -13.18 10.28 -8.44
CA GLN A 203 -11.81 10.59 -8.87
C GLN A 203 -11.30 11.72 -7.99
N LEU A 204 -10.25 11.47 -7.20
CA LEU A 204 -9.61 12.49 -6.39
C LEU A 204 -8.81 13.47 -7.26
N PRO A 205 -8.54 14.69 -6.79
CA PRO A 205 -7.60 15.59 -7.46
C PRO A 205 -6.25 14.94 -7.79
N THR A 206 -5.70 14.13 -6.88
CA THR A 206 -4.46 13.37 -7.15
C THR A 206 -4.60 12.32 -8.26
N ASP A 207 -5.77 11.69 -8.43
CA ASP A 207 -6.00 10.75 -9.53
C ASP A 207 -6.03 11.50 -10.87
N LYS A 208 -6.73 12.64 -10.90
CA LYS A 208 -6.83 13.49 -12.10
C LYS A 208 -5.49 14.09 -12.50
N ALA A 209 -4.62 14.40 -11.53
CA ALA A 209 -3.28 14.90 -11.80
C ALA A 209 -2.43 13.92 -12.64
N LEU A 210 -2.73 12.61 -12.60
CA LEU A 210 -2.07 11.63 -13.45
C LEU A 210 -2.42 11.81 -14.94
N LEU A 211 -3.55 12.43 -15.25
CA LEU A 211 -3.99 12.68 -16.62
C LEU A 211 -3.39 13.96 -17.23
N GLU A 212 -3.00 14.90 -16.38
CA GLU A 212 -2.51 16.23 -16.78
C GLU A 212 -0.99 16.26 -16.97
N ASP A 213 -0.28 15.34 -16.30
CA ASP A 213 1.17 15.28 -16.33
C ASP A 213 1.71 14.51 -17.56
N PRO A 214 2.69 15.06 -18.31
CA PRO A 214 3.18 14.46 -19.56
C PRO A 214 3.96 13.16 -19.37
N VAL A 215 4.43 12.84 -18.15
CA VAL A 215 5.11 11.57 -17.85
C VAL A 215 4.11 10.54 -17.30
N PHE A 216 3.16 10.97 -16.47
CA PHE A 216 2.17 10.06 -15.90
C PHE A 216 1.12 9.62 -16.92
N ARG A 217 0.66 10.52 -17.79
CA ARG A 217 -0.43 10.23 -18.73
C ARG A 217 -0.14 9.04 -19.65
N PRO A 218 1.04 8.90 -20.29
CA PRO A 218 1.37 7.72 -21.09
C PRO A 218 1.33 6.41 -20.29
N LEU A 219 1.66 6.43 -19.00
CA LEU A 219 1.58 5.25 -18.13
C LEU A 219 0.14 4.89 -17.80
N VAL A 220 -0.73 5.89 -17.54
CA VAL A 220 -2.17 5.67 -17.36
C VAL A 220 -2.77 5.00 -18.60
N GLU A 221 -2.42 5.51 -19.79
CA GLU A 221 -2.87 4.95 -21.07
C GLU A 221 -2.35 3.53 -21.30
N LYS A 222 -1.07 3.28 -21.01
CA LYS A 222 -0.47 1.94 -21.03
C LYS A 222 -1.23 0.96 -20.15
N TYR A 223 -1.44 1.31 -18.88
CA TYR A 223 -2.07 0.40 -17.92
C TYR A 223 -3.55 0.19 -18.18
N ALA A 224 -4.27 1.18 -18.73
CA ALA A 224 -5.65 0.98 -19.15
C ALA A 224 -5.78 0.03 -20.35
N ALA A 225 -4.80 0.03 -21.25
CA ALA A 225 -4.77 -0.81 -22.44
C ALA A 225 -4.24 -2.24 -22.17
N ASP A 226 -3.33 -2.38 -21.20
CA ASP A 226 -2.60 -3.63 -20.93
C ASP A 226 -2.54 -3.90 -19.41
N GLU A 227 -3.38 -4.83 -18.96
CA GLU A 227 -3.46 -5.23 -17.56
C GLU A 227 -2.22 -6.02 -17.09
N ASP A 228 -1.63 -6.84 -17.96
CA ASP A 228 -0.42 -7.60 -17.62
C ASP A 228 0.74 -6.63 -17.37
N ALA A 229 0.86 -5.59 -18.19
CA ALA A 229 1.85 -4.55 -17.98
C ALA A 229 1.61 -3.74 -16.71
N PHE A 230 0.34 -3.48 -16.34
CA PHE A 230 0.00 -2.91 -15.03
C PHE A 230 0.40 -3.84 -13.89
N PHE A 231 0.07 -5.12 -13.96
CA PHE A 231 0.36 -6.10 -12.91
C PHE A 231 1.86 -6.27 -12.69
N GLN A 232 2.65 -6.31 -13.77
CA GLN A 232 4.11 -6.36 -13.68
C GLN A 232 4.68 -5.13 -12.98
N ASP A 233 4.27 -3.92 -13.41
CA ASP A 233 4.79 -2.68 -12.84
C ASP A 233 4.26 -2.43 -11.42
N TYR A 234 3.04 -2.88 -11.10
CA TYR A 234 2.47 -2.84 -9.75
C TYR A 234 3.23 -3.75 -8.79
N ALA A 235 3.55 -4.98 -9.21
CA ALA A 235 4.31 -5.91 -8.38
C ALA A 235 5.70 -5.37 -8.06
N GLU A 236 6.38 -4.78 -9.05
CA GLU A 236 7.68 -4.13 -8.87
C GLU A 236 7.60 -2.95 -7.89
N ALA A 237 6.61 -2.06 -8.09
CA ALA A 237 6.45 -0.87 -7.26
C ALA A 237 6.03 -1.19 -5.83
N HIS A 238 5.12 -2.16 -5.64
CA HIS A 238 4.70 -2.63 -4.32
C HIS A 238 5.86 -3.31 -3.58
N LEU A 239 6.67 -4.12 -4.28
CA LEU A 239 7.88 -4.70 -3.70
C LEU A 239 8.81 -3.61 -3.15
N LYS A 240 9.15 -2.61 -3.98
CA LYS A 240 10.00 -1.47 -3.56
C LYS A 240 9.42 -0.75 -2.34
N LEU A 241 8.13 -0.40 -2.39
CA LEU A 241 7.41 0.27 -1.31
C LEU A 241 7.50 -0.54 -0.01
N SER A 242 7.17 -1.82 -0.07
CA SER A 242 7.15 -2.68 1.12
C SER A 242 8.53 -2.83 1.77
N GLU A 243 9.61 -2.56 1.03
CA GLU A 243 11.00 -2.71 1.43
C GLU A 243 11.75 -1.38 1.65
N LEU A 244 11.03 -0.25 1.73
CA LEU A 244 11.64 1.05 1.99
C LEU A 244 12.41 1.06 3.32
N GLY A 245 13.71 1.38 3.28
CA GLY A 245 14.60 1.36 4.44
C GLY A 245 14.95 -0.03 4.98
N PHE A 246 14.45 -1.11 4.37
CA PHE A 246 14.71 -2.48 4.77
C PHE A 246 15.75 -3.13 3.85
N ALA A 247 16.70 -3.89 4.42
CA ALA A 247 17.73 -4.61 3.67
C ALA A 247 18.58 -3.72 2.73
N GLU A 248 18.72 -2.43 3.09
CA GLU A 248 19.64 -1.50 2.43
C GLU A 248 21.06 -1.71 2.98
N GLU A 249 22.07 -1.66 2.11
CA GLU A 249 23.47 -1.60 2.54
C GLU A 249 23.76 -0.23 3.17
N GLU A 250 24.59 -0.21 4.22
CA GLU A 250 25.16 1.03 4.77
C GLU A 250 26.14 1.68 3.81
#